data_AF-A0A350YPE2-F1
#
_entry.id   AF-A0A350YPE2-F1
#
_cell.length_a   1.000
_cell.length_b   1.000
_cell.length_c   1.000
_cell.angle_alpha   90.00
_cell.angle_beta   90.00
_cell.angle_gamma   90.00
#
_symmetry.space_group_name_H-M   'P 1'
#
loop_
_entity.id
_entity.type
_entity.pdbx_description
1 polymer ?
#
loop_
_entity_poly.entity_id
_entity_poly.type
_entity_poly.pdbx_seq_one_letter_code
_entity_poly.pdbx_strand_id
1 'polypeptide(L)'
;MSRTEKILDLNNEIEAHLIDGLLNERSIPHLIRSFHDSAYDGLWQAHSGWGRLDAPEEYREEIIRIYNEMSAANHLPPEDELPPEG
;
A
#
# COMPACT_ATOMS: atom_id res chain seq x y z
N MET A 1 5.22 -23.29 4.55
CA MET A 1 3.95 -22.59 4.25
C MET A 1 4.23 -21.12 4.42
N SER A 2 4.28 -20.37 3.32
CA SER A 2 4.60 -18.93 3.35
C SER A 2 3.41 -18.20 3.96
N ARG A 3 3.53 -17.81 5.23
CA ARG A 3 2.47 -17.12 5.95
C ARG A 3 2.64 -15.63 5.66
N THR A 4 1.81 -15.11 4.76
CA THR A 4 1.71 -13.67 4.49
C THR A 4 0.70 -13.07 5.46
N GLU A 5 1.01 -11.91 6.02
CA GLU A 5 0.14 -11.22 6.97
C GLU A 5 -0.30 -9.87 6.40
N LYS A 6 -1.35 -9.30 7.01
CA LYS A 6 -1.87 -7.98 6.61
C LYS A 6 -0.77 -6.94 6.78
N ILE A 7 -0.33 -6.33 5.69
CA ILE A 7 0.61 -5.21 5.79
C ILE A 7 -0.13 -3.89 5.74
N LEU A 8 -0.98 -3.69 4.73
CA LEU A 8 -1.69 -2.43 4.47
C LEU A 8 -3.12 -2.69 3.96
N ASP A 9 -4.02 -1.76 4.24
CA ASP A 9 -5.32 -1.67 3.56
C ASP A 9 -5.23 -0.59 2.48
N LEU A 10 -5.78 -0.89 1.31
CA LEU A 10 -5.80 -0.01 0.16
C LEU A 10 -7.17 0.65 0.10
N ASN A 11 -7.21 1.98 0.15
CA ASN A 11 -8.48 2.71 0.16
C ASN A 11 -9.04 2.88 -1.25
N ASN A 12 -8.18 3.03 -2.26
CA ASN A 12 -8.60 3.18 -3.65
C ASN A 12 -7.84 2.24 -4.61
N GLU A 13 -8.45 2.01 -5.78
CA GLU A 13 -7.86 1.29 -6.91
C GLU A 13 -6.51 1.89 -7.34
N ILE A 14 -6.44 3.23 -7.35
CA ILE A 14 -5.26 3.97 -7.78
C ILE A 14 -4.05 3.63 -6.89
N GLU A 15 -4.23 3.66 -5.56
CA GLU A 15 -3.17 3.31 -4.61
C GLU A 15 -2.75 1.84 -4.76
N ALA A 16 -3.72 0.97 -4.99
CA ALA A 16 -3.46 -0.45 -5.21
C ALA A 16 -2.62 -0.72 -6.45
N HIS A 17 -2.99 -0.15 -7.60
CA HIS A 17 -2.24 -0.31 -8.84
C HIS A 17 -0.85 0.32 -8.78
N LEU A 18 -0.72 1.47 -8.10
CA LEU A 18 0.58 2.09 -7.88
C LEU A 18 1.50 1.17 -7.09
N ILE A 19 1.04 0.66 -5.92
CA ILE A 19 1.90 -0.14 -5.06
C ILE A 19 2.18 -1.51 -5.65
N ASP A 20 1.21 -2.12 -6.33
CA ASP A 20 1.38 -3.34 -7.11
C ASP A 20 2.54 -3.19 -8.11
N GLY A 21 2.53 -2.10 -8.90
CA GLY A 21 3.59 -1.81 -9.86
C GLY A 21 4.98 -1.67 -9.22
N LEU A 22 5.10 -0.90 -8.13
CA LEU A 22 6.38 -0.71 -7.45
C LEU A 22 6.90 -1.99 -6.79
N LEU A 23 6.03 -2.79 -6.19
CA LEU A 23 6.41 -4.07 -5.59
C LEU A 23 6.80 -5.08 -6.65
N ASN A 24 6.10 -5.11 -7.78
CA ASN A 24 6.41 -5.98 -8.91
C ASN A 24 7.76 -5.61 -9.54
N GLU A 25 8.06 -4.32 -9.68
CA GLU A 25 9.37 -3.85 -10.18
C GLU A 25 10.52 -4.29 -9.26
N ARG A 26 10.31 -4.27 -7.95
CA ARG A 26 11.28 -4.77 -6.96
C ARG A 26 11.25 -6.30 -6.77
N SER A 27 10.43 -7.02 -7.53
CA SER A 27 10.22 -8.47 -7.41
C SER A 27 9.83 -8.91 -5.98
N ILE A 28 9.05 -8.08 -5.28
CA ILE A 28 8.59 -8.36 -3.92
C ILE A 28 7.32 -9.22 -3.99
N PRO A 29 7.30 -10.41 -3.36
CA PRO A 29 6.13 -11.27 -3.33
C PRO A 29 5.04 -10.63 -2.44
N HIS A 30 4.00 -10.12 -3.08
CA HIS A 30 2.86 -9.49 -2.43
C HIS A 30 1.55 -10.08 -2.95
N LEU A 31 0.49 -9.96 -2.17
CA LEU A 31 -0.80 -10.53 -2.46
C LEU A 31 -1.87 -9.47 -2.18
N ILE A 32 -2.39 -8.91 -3.25
CA ILE A 32 -3.46 -7.91 -3.18
C ILE A 32 -4.80 -8.63 -3.32
N ARG A 33 -5.68 -8.40 -2.35
CA ARG A 33 -7.08 -8.84 -2.39
C ARG A 33 -8.00 -7.63 -2.53
N SER A 34 -8.60 -7.50 -3.71
CA SER A 34 -9.66 -6.54 -3.99
C SER A 34 -10.97 -7.03 -3.38
N PHE A 35 -11.68 -6.19 -2.63
CA PHE A 35 -13.03 -6.50 -2.12
C PHE A 35 -14.12 -6.26 -3.19
N HIS A 36 -13.73 -5.78 -4.38
CA HIS A 36 -14.63 -5.30 -5.42
C HIS A 36 -15.12 -6.37 -6.41
N ASP A 37 -14.79 -7.64 -6.20
CA ASP A 37 -15.34 -8.76 -6.99
C ASP A 37 -16.78 -9.05 -6.55
N SER A 38 -17.69 -8.10 -6.77
CA SER A 38 -19.16 -8.21 -6.87
C SER A 38 -19.82 -6.88 -6.50
N ALA A 39 -20.51 -6.29 -7.48
CA ALA A 39 -21.51 -5.24 -7.32
C ALA A 39 -20.99 -3.84 -6.92
N TYR A 40 -20.97 -2.90 -7.85
CA TYR A 40 -22.06 -1.91 -7.91
C TYR A 40 -21.95 -1.05 -9.16
N ASP A 41 -22.96 -1.20 -9.99
CA ASP A 41 -23.35 -0.36 -11.12
C ASP A 41 -23.61 1.08 -10.63
N GLY A 42 -22.69 2.00 -10.94
CA GLY A 42 -23.02 3.40 -11.24
C GLY A 42 -23.18 4.45 -10.12
N LEU A 43 -23.18 4.13 -8.83
CA LEU A 43 -23.46 5.15 -7.79
C LEU A 43 -22.48 5.07 -6.60
N TRP A 44 -21.48 5.95 -6.65
CA TRP A 44 -20.76 6.55 -5.51
C TRP A 44 -20.92 5.90 -4.14
N GLN A 45 -19.86 5.23 -3.66
CA GLN A 45 -19.54 5.12 -2.24
C GLN A 45 -18.02 5.17 -2.08
N ALA A 46 -17.45 6.37 -2.03
CA ALA A 46 -16.01 6.63 -1.83
C ALA A 46 -15.48 6.26 -0.43
N HIS A 47 -16.11 5.28 0.25
CA HIS A 47 -15.95 5.02 1.68
C HIS A 47 -15.69 3.55 2.04
N SER A 48 -15.66 2.63 1.07
CA SER A 48 -15.27 1.24 1.31
C SER A 48 -13.94 1.00 0.61
N GLY A 49 -12.87 0.83 1.39
CA GLY A 49 -11.53 0.64 0.83
C GLY A 49 -11.50 -0.42 -0.27
N TRP A 50 -10.73 -0.17 -1.32
CA TRP A 50 -10.65 -1.02 -2.51
C TRP A 50 -10.14 -2.44 -2.19
N GLY A 51 -9.19 -2.59 -1.26
CA GLY A 51 -8.57 -3.89 -1.03
C GLY A 51 -7.65 -3.94 0.18
N ARG A 52 -6.92 -5.05 0.29
CA ARG A 52 -5.88 -5.28 1.29
C ARG A 52 -4.66 -5.88 0.63
N LEU A 53 -3.48 -5.48 1.11
CA LEU A 53 -2.20 -6.01 0.72
C LEU A 53 -1.64 -6.91 1.83
N ASP A 54 -1.46 -8.18 1.49
CA ASP A 54 -0.81 -9.20 2.29
C ASP A 54 0.61 -9.45 1.76
N ALA A 55 1.60 -9.54 2.62
CA ALA A 55 2.97 -9.88 2.23
C ALA A 55 3.73 -10.55 3.39
N PRO A 56 4.92 -11.12 3.14
CA PRO A 56 5.79 -11.61 4.20
C PRO A 56 6.27 -10.45 5.07
N GLU A 57 6.43 -10.69 6.38
CA GLU A 57 6.93 -9.67 7.31
C GLU A 57 8.32 -9.15 6.90
N GLU A 58 9.13 -9.97 6.25
CA GLU A 58 10.45 -9.59 5.70
C GLU A 58 10.39 -8.39 4.74
N TYR A 59 9.27 -8.20 4.06
CA TYR A 59 9.06 -7.08 3.13
C TYR A 59 8.14 -6.01 3.71
N ARG A 60 7.60 -6.19 4.92
CA ARG A 60 6.68 -5.25 5.57
C ARG A 60 7.24 -3.83 5.59
N GLU A 61 8.49 -3.69 6.01
CA GLU A 61 9.14 -2.37 6.12
C GLU A 61 9.31 -1.71 4.75
N GLU A 62 9.72 -2.49 3.74
CA GLU A 62 9.90 -2.00 2.38
C GLU A 62 8.57 -1.55 1.76
N ILE A 63 7.50 -2.33 1.94
CA ILE A 63 6.16 -2.00 1.47
C ILE A 63 5.64 -0.74 2.18
N ILE A 64 5.83 -0.62 3.50
CA ILE A 64 5.41 0.57 4.25
C ILE A 64 6.19 1.81 3.78
N ARG A 65 7.50 1.68 3.54
CA ARG A 65 8.32 2.78 2.98
C ARG A 65 7.76 3.23 1.64
N ILE A 66 7.55 2.29 0.72
CA ILE A 66 7.02 2.56 -0.61
C ILE A 66 5.64 3.23 -0.53
N TYR A 67 4.74 2.71 0.31
CA TYR A 67 3.41 3.29 0.52
C TYR A 67 3.50 4.71 1.10
N ASN A 68 4.40 4.92 2.07
CA ASN A 68 4.62 6.22 2.65
C ASN A 68 5.24 7.20 1.65
N GLU A 69 6.14 6.78 0.76
CA GLU A 69 6.66 7.62 -0.33
C GLU A 69 5.55 8.07 -1.28
N MET A 70 4.59 7.19 -1.60
CA MET A 70 3.41 7.58 -2.40
C MET A 70 2.54 8.61 -1.69
N SER A 71 2.29 8.42 -0.40
CA SER A 71 1.47 9.33 0.40
C SER A 71 2.20 10.66 0.68
N ALA A 72 3.51 10.59 0.92
CA ALA A 72 4.37 11.73 1.22
C ALA A 72 4.71 12.56 -0.02
N ALA A 73 4.68 11.97 -1.23
CA ALA A 73 4.77 12.76 -2.46
C ALA A 73 3.64 13.82 -2.56
N ASN A 74 2.51 13.62 -1.85
CA ASN A 74 1.44 14.59 -1.73
C ASN A 74 1.47 15.41 -0.41
N HIS A 75 2.37 15.10 0.52
CA HIS A 75 2.57 15.84 1.76
C HIS A 75 4.05 15.76 2.18
N LEU A 76 4.77 16.86 1.99
CA LEU A 76 6.15 17.07 2.45
C LEU A 76 6.41 16.42 3.83
N PRO A 77 7.60 15.86 4.07
CA PRO A 77 7.91 15.27 5.37
C PRO A 77 7.78 16.30 6.49
N PRO A 78 7.37 15.92 7.72
CA PRO A 78 7.64 16.76 8.88
C PRO A 78 9.15 16.96 8.97
N GLU A 79 9.58 18.21 9.11
CA GLU A 79 10.97 18.68 9.07
C GLU A 79 11.87 18.15 10.22
N ASP A 80 11.45 17.10 10.95
CA ASP A 80 11.94 16.76 12.29
C ASP A 80 12.82 15.49 12.38
N GLU A 81 13.04 14.76 11.29
CA GLU A 81 13.91 13.56 11.27
C GLU A 81 15.22 13.77 10.49
N LEU A 82 15.81 14.97 10.59
CA LEU A 82 17.25 15.09 10.39
C LEU A 82 17.94 14.45 11.61
N PRO A 83 18.82 13.45 11.43
CA PRO A 83 19.61 12.95 12.56
C PRO A 83 20.42 14.11 13.14
N PRO A 84 20.66 14.15 14.46
CA PRO A 84 21.44 15.22 15.07
C PRO A 84 22.82 15.22 14.41
N GLU A 85 23.14 16.30 13.68
CA GLU A 85 24.51 16.58 13.31
C GLU A 85 25.29 16.75 14.62
N GLY A 86 26.26 15.85 14.82
CA GLY A 86 27.01 15.71 16.07
C GLY A 86 27.90 16.90 16.42
#